data_AF-X1CC88-F1
#
_entry.id   AF-X1CC88-F1
#
_cell.length_a   1.000
_cell.length_b   1.000
_cell.length_c   1.000
_cell.angle_alpha   90.00
_cell.angle_beta   90.00
_cell.angle_gamma   90.00
#
_symmetry.space_group_name_H-M   'P 1'
#
loop_
_entity.id
_entity.type
_entity.pdbx_description
1 polymer ?
#
loop_
_entity_poly.entity_id
_entity_poly.type
_entity_poly.pdbx_seq_one_letter_code
_entity_poly.pdbx_strand_id
1 'polypeptide(L)'
;SSPVEIYKYDNNGNQLWHTTEDIEPKVGGYPHYEDLWQTGTDSDGNFYISASIISGLGPIEGGINFGMTKYNSNGTREWRHITDIFDRWDAPRGMIVNHNDIIYQNGNADGGCGMMRYDQGGTILSQDINTPATGFKYCWNSAVDPFNN
;
A
#
# COMPACT_ATOMS: atom_id res chain seq x y z
N SER A 1 6.50 -7.77 14.15
CA SER A 1 7.61 -6.94 13.66
C SER A 1 8.14 -6.07 14.81
N SER A 2 8.59 -4.85 14.56
CA SER A 2 8.48 -3.73 15.51
C SER A 2 7.24 -2.93 15.12
N PRO A 3 6.38 -2.54 16.07
CA PRO A 3 5.17 -1.78 15.73
C PRO A 3 5.54 -0.45 15.08
N VAL A 4 4.69 0.00 14.15
CA VAL A 4 4.79 1.31 13.51
C VAL A 4 3.89 2.31 14.20
N GLU A 5 4.34 3.55 14.28
CA GLU A 5 3.53 4.67 14.74
C GLU A 5 3.07 5.49 13.54
N ILE A 6 1.77 5.79 13.51
CA ILE A 6 1.14 6.53 12.44
C ILE A 6 0.53 7.78 13.05
N TYR A 7 0.89 8.93 12.51
CA TYR A 7 0.44 10.23 12.99
C TYR A 7 -0.33 10.95 11.89
N LYS A 8 -1.41 11.62 12.28
CA LYS A 8 -2.15 12.54 11.41
C LYS A 8 -2.17 13.93 12.04
N TYR A 9 -1.90 14.94 11.23
CA TYR A 9 -1.89 16.35 11.63
C TYR A 9 -2.91 17.16 10.82
N ASP A 10 -3.35 18.28 11.36
CA ASP A 10 -4.07 19.31 10.62
C ASP A 10 -3.09 20.25 9.88
N ASN A 11 -3.64 21.19 9.10
CA ASN A 11 -2.84 22.15 8.32
C ASN A 11 -2.07 23.17 9.17
N ASN A 12 -2.36 23.26 10.47
CA ASN A 12 -1.63 24.09 11.42
C ASN A 12 -0.52 23.29 12.14
N GLY A 13 -0.38 22.00 11.84
CA GLY A 13 0.57 21.10 12.48
C GLY A 13 0.10 20.51 13.82
N ASN A 14 -1.17 20.66 14.20
CA ASN A 14 -1.70 20.02 15.40
C ASN A 14 -1.97 18.55 15.13
N GLN A 15 -1.57 17.67 16.05
CA GLN A 15 -1.87 16.24 15.94
C GLN A 15 -3.39 16.03 16.11
N LEU A 16 -4.03 15.44 15.10
CA LEU A 16 -5.44 15.03 15.14
C LEU A 16 -5.58 13.70 15.86
N TRP A 17 -4.77 12.72 15.46
CA TRP A 17 -4.71 11.41 16.09
C TRP A 17 -3.37 10.74 15.79
N HIS A 18 -3.07 9.71 16.57
CA HIS A 18 -2.02 8.76 16.25
C HIS A 18 -2.48 7.35 16.63
N THR A 19 -1.89 6.33 16.02
CA THR A 19 -2.09 4.94 16.39
C THR A 19 -0.77 4.17 16.30
N THR A 20 -0.71 3.05 17.01
CA THR A 20 0.44 2.14 16.98
C THR A 20 -0.07 0.78 16.53
N GLU A 21 0.49 0.26 15.44
CA GLU A 21 0.05 -1.01 14.88
C GLU A 21 1.23 -1.86 14.42
N ASP A 22 1.10 -3.18 14.54
CA ASP A 22 1.97 -4.13 13.86
C ASP A 22 1.32 -4.48 12.50
N ILE A 23 1.73 -3.77 11.44
CA ILE A 23 1.19 -3.96 10.09
C ILE A 23 1.67 -5.29 9.48
N GLU A 24 2.86 -5.75 9.87
CA GLU A 24 3.47 -7.00 9.45
C GLU A 24 3.56 -8.00 10.64
N PRO A 25 2.52 -8.81 10.88
CA PRO A 25 2.59 -9.84 11.91
C PRO A 25 3.74 -10.81 11.57
N LYS A 26 4.79 -10.79 12.39
CA LYS A 26 6.03 -11.57 12.20
C LYS A 26 5.70 -13.05 11.90
N VAL A 27 6.03 -13.50 10.69
CA VAL A 27 6.14 -14.93 10.37
C VAL A 27 7.63 -15.23 10.12
N GLY A 28 8.37 -15.53 11.20
CA GLY A 28 9.80 -15.83 11.14
C GLY A 28 10.72 -14.66 11.53
N GLY A 29 11.94 -14.99 11.97
CA GLY A 29 12.81 -14.15 12.80
C GLY A 29 13.60 -13.03 12.11
N TYR A 30 13.22 -12.57 10.92
CA TYR A 30 13.90 -11.46 10.24
C TYR A 30 12.99 -10.23 10.17
N PRO A 31 13.41 -9.06 10.70
CA PRO A 31 12.74 -7.81 10.38
C PRO A 31 13.08 -7.44 8.93
N HIS A 32 12.10 -7.40 8.05
CA HIS A 32 12.27 -6.86 6.71
C HIS A 32 12.05 -5.34 6.82
N TYR A 33 13.09 -4.55 6.54
CA TYR A 33 13.17 -3.12 6.87
C TYR A 33 12.27 -2.21 6.01
N GLU A 34 11.20 -2.73 5.40
CA GLU A 34 10.56 -2.14 4.23
C GLU A 34 9.03 -2.22 4.29
N ASP A 35 8.45 -2.07 5.49
CA ASP A 35 7.03 -2.31 5.72
C ASP A 35 6.13 -1.15 5.28
N LEU A 36 6.65 0.07 5.15
CA LEU A 36 5.85 1.27 4.89
C LEU A 36 6.46 2.09 3.76
N TRP A 37 5.69 2.30 2.70
CA TRP A 37 6.20 2.98 1.51
C TRP A 37 5.58 4.35 1.29
N GLN A 38 4.25 4.44 1.37
CA GLN A 38 3.54 5.65 1.00
C GLN A 38 2.23 5.76 1.75
N THR A 39 1.80 6.99 2.01
CA THR A 39 0.53 7.30 2.65
C THR A 39 -0.29 8.28 1.80
N GLY A 40 -1.59 8.34 2.06
CA GLY A 40 -2.51 9.23 1.35
C GLY A 40 -3.80 9.44 2.13
N THR A 41 -4.55 10.47 1.78
CA THR A 41 -5.86 10.77 2.38
C THR A 41 -6.90 11.00 1.30
N ASP A 42 -8.11 10.52 1.54
CA ASP A 42 -9.26 10.81 0.69
C ASP A 42 -9.99 12.08 1.13
N SER A 43 -11.03 12.46 0.39
CA SER A 43 -11.83 13.66 0.64
C SER A 43 -12.63 13.61 1.95
N ASP A 44 -12.93 12.41 2.46
CA ASP A 44 -13.56 12.18 3.77
C ASP A 44 -12.55 12.26 4.94
N GLY A 45 -11.27 12.42 4.62
CA GLY A 45 -10.19 12.46 5.60
C GLY A 45 -9.82 11.08 6.17
N ASN A 46 -10.20 9.99 5.52
CA ASN A 46 -9.63 8.68 5.81
C ASN A 46 -8.15 8.67 5.42
N PHE A 47 -7.37 7.78 6.03
CA PHE A 47 -5.95 7.65 5.85
C PHE A 47 -5.60 6.27 5.32
N TYR A 48 -4.75 6.23 4.30
CA TYR A 48 -4.34 5.01 3.62
C TYR A 48 -2.85 4.81 3.79
N ILE A 49 -2.45 3.54 3.88
CA ILE A 49 -1.05 3.12 3.98
C ILE A 49 -0.79 2.01 2.98
N SER A 50 0.19 2.25 2.12
CA SER A 50 0.82 1.24 1.28
C SER A 50 2.00 0.60 2.01
N ALA A 51 2.01 -0.72 2.07
CA ALA A 51 2.94 -1.50 2.89
C ALA A 51 3.37 -2.80 2.20
N SER A 52 4.61 -3.22 2.37
CA SER A 52 4.99 -4.61 2.09
C SER A 52 4.49 -5.49 3.22
N ILE A 53 3.75 -6.57 2.92
CA ILE A 53 3.26 -7.49 3.96
C ILE A 53 3.63 -8.92 3.61
N ILE A 54 4.34 -9.60 4.52
CA ILE A 54 4.59 -11.04 4.39
C ILE A 54 3.30 -11.80 4.68
N SER A 55 2.96 -12.72 3.78
CA SER A 55 1.82 -13.61 3.98
C SER A 55 2.04 -14.98 3.33
N GLY A 56 1.13 -15.91 3.61
CA GLY A 56 1.05 -17.18 2.90
C GLY A 56 0.19 -17.12 1.63
N LEU A 57 -0.17 -15.91 1.17
CA LEU A 57 -0.86 -15.74 -0.11
C LEU A 57 0.13 -16.00 -1.25
N GLY A 58 -0.38 -16.58 -2.33
CA GLY A 58 0.38 -16.92 -3.52
C GLY A 58 1.04 -18.31 -3.50
N PRO A 59 1.85 -18.62 -4.51
CA PRO A 59 2.44 -19.96 -4.69
C PRO A 59 3.57 -20.25 -3.69
N ILE A 60 4.07 -19.25 -2.95
CA ILE A 60 5.26 -19.37 -2.10
C ILE A 60 4.95 -18.85 -0.69
N GLU A 61 5.10 -19.73 0.30
CA GLU A 61 4.96 -19.39 1.71
C GLU A 61 5.99 -18.34 2.14
N GLY A 62 5.52 -17.26 2.78
CA GLY A 62 6.38 -16.16 3.22
C GLY A 62 6.77 -15.21 2.09
N GLY A 63 5.97 -15.12 1.03
CA GLY A 63 6.09 -14.08 0.01
C GLY A 63 5.72 -12.70 0.55
N ILE A 64 6.38 -11.67 0.04
CA ILE A 64 6.03 -10.27 0.27
C ILE A 64 4.96 -9.87 -0.74
N ASN A 65 3.89 -9.27 -0.25
CA ASN A 65 2.69 -8.93 -1.00
C ASN A 65 2.37 -7.44 -0.89
N PHE A 66 1.49 -6.95 -1.78
CA PHE A 66 0.95 -5.60 -1.68
C PHE A 66 -0.01 -5.51 -0.50
N GLY A 67 0.35 -4.72 0.51
CA GLY A 67 -0.50 -4.38 1.64
C GLY A 67 -1.13 -3.01 1.48
N MET A 68 -2.43 -2.91 1.71
CA MET A 68 -3.15 -1.63 1.81
C MET A 68 -3.96 -1.60 3.10
N THR A 69 -3.77 -0.59 3.93
CA THR A 69 -4.56 -0.40 5.15
C THR A 69 -5.28 0.93 5.12
N LYS A 70 -6.58 0.93 5.47
CA LYS A 70 -7.37 2.14 5.65
C LYS A 70 -7.68 2.37 7.13
N TYR A 71 -7.53 3.61 7.56
CA TYR A 71 -8.02 4.15 8.83
C TYR A 71 -9.04 5.24 8.54
N ASN A 72 -10.12 5.30 9.32
CA ASN A 72 -11.07 6.39 9.19
C ASN A 72 -10.49 7.72 9.69
N SER A 73 -11.25 8.81 9.54
CA SER A 73 -10.84 10.15 9.94
C SER A 73 -10.46 10.31 11.42
N ASN A 74 -10.91 9.39 12.29
CA ASN A 74 -10.61 9.32 13.71
C ASN A 74 -9.47 8.35 14.08
N GLY A 75 -8.79 7.75 13.10
CA GLY A 75 -7.66 6.85 13.32
C GLY A 75 -8.04 5.40 13.67
N THR A 76 -9.30 5.00 13.47
CA THR A 76 -9.70 3.59 13.64
C THR A 76 -9.48 2.83 12.33
N ARG A 77 -8.77 1.69 12.37
CA ARG A 77 -8.57 0.82 11.20
C ARG A 77 -9.91 0.27 10.72
N GLU A 78 -10.29 0.57 9.48
CA GLU A 78 -11.51 0.01 8.88
C GLU A 78 -11.22 -1.33 8.23
N TRP A 79 -10.17 -1.41 7.41
CA TRP A 79 -9.81 -2.63 6.69
C TRP A 79 -8.33 -2.69 6.35
N ARG A 80 -7.87 -3.91 6.03
CA ARG A 80 -6.57 -4.21 5.44
C ARG A 80 -6.76 -5.21 4.31
N HIS A 81 -6.19 -4.91 3.15
CA HIS A 81 -6.03 -5.84 2.04
C HIS A 81 -4.58 -6.27 1.94
N ILE A 82 -4.38 -7.56 1.68
CA ILE A 82 -3.11 -8.13 1.26
C ILE A 82 -3.39 -8.77 -0.10
N THR A 83 -2.64 -8.36 -1.11
CA THR A 83 -2.82 -8.81 -2.49
C THR A 83 -1.50 -9.37 -3.00
N ASP A 84 -1.53 -10.64 -3.37
CA ASP A 84 -0.53 -11.25 -4.23
C ASP A 84 -0.80 -10.79 -5.67
N ILE A 85 0.09 -9.98 -6.22
CA ILE A 85 -0.05 -9.50 -7.59
C ILE A 85 0.55 -10.49 -8.57
N PHE A 86 1.67 -11.14 -8.22
CA PHE A 86 2.30 -12.10 -9.12
C PHE A 86 3.23 -13.13 -8.47
N ASP A 87 4.25 -12.71 -7.73
CA ASP A 87 5.31 -13.60 -7.24
C ASP A 87 5.65 -13.42 -5.75
N ARG A 88 6.75 -14.03 -5.34
CA ARG A 88 7.23 -13.98 -3.96
C ARG A 88 7.59 -12.57 -3.50
N TRP A 89 7.83 -11.62 -4.40
CA TRP A 89 8.40 -10.32 -4.07
C TRP A 89 7.64 -9.18 -4.76
N ASP A 90 6.44 -8.95 -4.25
CA ASP A 90 5.61 -7.82 -4.62
C ASP A 90 5.77 -6.68 -3.60
N ALA A 91 6.40 -5.58 -4.00
CA ALA A 91 6.72 -4.45 -3.12
C ALA A 91 6.01 -3.15 -3.57
N PRO A 92 4.97 -2.68 -2.86
CA PRO A 92 4.17 -1.52 -3.28
C PRO A 92 4.79 -0.20 -2.83
N ARG A 93 5.68 0.36 -3.66
CA ARG A 93 6.46 1.56 -3.34
C ARG A 93 5.71 2.88 -3.48
N GLY A 94 4.68 2.91 -4.32
CA GLY A 94 3.93 4.12 -4.64
C GLY A 94 2.45 3.95 -4.34
N MET A 95 1.83 5.06 -3.95
CA MET A 95 0.39 5.16 -3.79
C MET A 95 -0.07 6.60 -3.98
N ILE A 96 -1.21 6.76 -4.63
CA ILE A 96 -1.90 8.04 -4.75
C ILE A 96 -3.41 7.84 -4.60
N VAL A 97 -4.06 8.77 -3.91
CA VAL A 97 -5.52 8.90 -3.84
C VAL A 97 -5.91 10.06 -4.74
N ASN A 98 -6.72 9.81 -5.76
CA ASN A 98 -7.14 10.85 -6.69
C ASN A 98 -8.36 11.63 -6.16
N HIS A 99 -8.80 12.65 -6.90
CA HIS A 99 -9.91 13.52 -6.50
C HIS A 99 -11.30 12.84 -6.45
N ASN A 100 -11.41 11.60 -6.95
CA ASN A 100 -12.62 10.77 -6.88
C ASN A 100 -12.49 9.70 -5.79
N ASP A 101 -11.50 9.85 -4.90
CA ASP A 101 -11.18 8.91 -3.82
C ASP A 101 -10.87 7.48 -4.30
N ILE A 102 -10.38 7.37 -5.53
CA ILE A 102 -9.83 6.14 -6.07
C ILE A 102 -8.36 6.05 -5.69
N ILE A 103 -7.99 4.92 -5.11
CA ILE A 103 -6.64 4.64 -4.66
C ILE A 103 -5.92 3.85 -5.75
N TYR A 104 -4.76 4.36 -6.18
CA TYR A 104 -3.84 3.67 -7.07
C TYR A 104 -2.63 3.29 -6.25
N GLN A 105 -2.33 2.00 -6.18
CA GLN A 105 -1.13 1.47 -5.56
C GLN A 105 -0.25 0.90 -6.65
N ASN A 106 1.05 1.17 -6.63
CA ASN A 106 1.97 0.65 -7.62
C ASN A 106 3.31 0.28 -7.01
N GLY A 107 4.03 -0.58 -7.69
CA GLY A 107 5.31 -1.04 -7.19
C GLY A 107 5.88 -2.15 -8.04
N ASN A 108 6.82 -2.89 -7.48
CA ASN A 108 7.43 -4.00 -8.17
C ASN A 108 6.57 -5.25 -8.10
N ALA A 109 6.45 -5.95 -9.23
CA ALA A 109 5.88 -7.29 -9.35
C ALA A 109 6.60 -8.03 -10.49
N ASP A 110 7.09 -9.26 -10.25
CA ASP A 110 7.79 -10.13 -11.23
C ASP A 110 8.93 -9.45 -12.02
N GLY A 111 9.83 -8.78 -11.30
CA GLY A 111 10.92 -8.00 -11.91
C GLY A 111 10.48 -6.80 -12.77
N GLY A 112 9.17 -6.58 -12.89
CA GLY A 112 8.51 -5.47 -13.56
C GLY A 112 7.69 -4.63 -12.60
N CYS A 113 6.66 -3.96 -13.14
CA CYS A 113 5.78 -3.08 -12.38
C CYS A 113 4.37 -3.67 -12.27
N GLY A 114 3.82 -3.68 -11.07
CA GLY A 114 2.41 -3.96 -10.80
C GLY A 114 1.66 -2.68 -10.40
N MET A 115 0.38 -2.62 -10.72
CA MET A 115 -0.54 -1.58 -10.27
C MET A 115 -1.88 -2.20 -9.86
N MET A 116 -2.43 -1.72 -8.75
CA MET A 116 -3.77 -2.01 -8.27
C MET A 116 -4.57 -0.73 -8.16
N ARG A 117 -5.86 -0.79 -8.48
CA ARG A 117 -6.83 0.28 -8.22
C ARG A 117 -7.89 -0.20 -7.25
N TYR A 118 -8.18 0.61 -6.24
CA TYR A 118 -9.18 0.33 -5.21
C TYR A 118 -10.19 1.48 -5.10
N ASP A 119 -11.42 1.16 -4.72
CA ASP A 119 -12.34 2.16 -4.17
C ASP A 119 -12.08 2.41 -2.67
N GLN A 120 -12.77 3.38 -2.07
CA GLN A 120 -12.64 3.69 -0.64
C GLN A 120 -13.07 2.54 0.29
N GLY A 121 -13.87 1.60 -0.22
CA GLY A 121 -14.32 0.39 0.49
C GLY A 121 -13.29 -0.74 0.45
N GLY A 122 -12.21 -0.60 -0.33
CA GLY A 122 -11.19 -1.64 -0.52
C GLY A 122 -11.50 -2.59 -1.68
N THR A 123 -12.58 -2.39 -2.42
CA THR A 123 -12.89 -3.20 -3.60
C THR A 123 -11.82 -2.97 -4.66
N ILE A 124 -11.24 -4.06 -5.17
CA ILE A 124 -10.32 -3.99 -6.32
C ILE A 124 -11.12 -3.66 -7.58
N LEU A 125 -10.77 -2.55 -8.22
CA LEU A 125 -11.38 -2.07 -9.45
C LEU A 125 -10.62 -2.55 -10.69
N SER A 126 -9.29 -2.61 -10.63
CA SER A 126 -8.45 -3.21 -11.68
C SER A 126 -7.06 -3.57 -11.17
N GLN A 127 -6.39 -4.43 -11.92
CA GLN A 127 -5.02 -4.88 -11.71
C GLN A 127 -4.30 -4.86 -13.06
N ASP A 128 -3.10 -4.29 -13.09
CA ASP A 128 -2.23 -4.27 -14.28
C ASP A 128 -0.82 -4.70 -13.90
N ILE A 129 -0.20 -5.52 -14.75
CA ILE A 129 1.16 -6.02 -14.56
C ILE A 129 1.94 -5.79 -15.85
N ASN A 130 3.06 -5.10 -15.74
CA ASN A 130 3.97 -4.82 -16.83
C ASN A 130 5.33 -5.45 -16.53
N THR A 131 5.52 -6.67 -17.03
CA THR A 131 6.78 -7.40 -16.96
C THR A 131 7.65 -7.07 -18.19
N PRO A 132 8.85 -6.49 -18.01
CA PRO A 132 9.76 -6.22 -19.11
C PRO A 132 10.22 -7.53 -19.75
N ALA A 133 10.36 -7.54 -21.08
CA ALA A 133 10.89 -8.69 -21.81
C ALA A 133 12.32 -9.09 -21.37
N THR A 134 13.09 -8.14 -20.80
CA THR A 134 14.42 -8.40 -20.25
C THR A 134 14.76 -7.47 -19.09
N GLY A 135 15.28 -8.05 -18.00
CA GLY A 135 15.93 -7.35 -16.89
C GLY A 135 14.96 -6.74 -15.87
N PHE A 136 15.46 -6.61 -14.63
CA PHE A 136 14.72 -6.02 -13.51
C PHE A 136 14.52 -4.50 -13.70
N LYS A 137 13.33 -4.00 -13.35
CA LYS A 137 13.02 -2.56 -13.31
C LYS A 137 12.59 -2.15 -11.92
N TYR A 138 13.09 -1.02 -11.43
CA TYR A 138 12.57 -0.42 -10.20
C TYR A 138 11.34 0.43 -10.50
N CYS A 139 10.24 0.13 -9.83
CA CYS A 139 8.98 0.84 -9.94
C CYS A 139 8.72 1.55 -8.61
N TRP A 140 8.77 2.89 -8.63
CA TRP A 140 8.88 3.69 -7.41
C TRP A 140 7.65 4.54 -7.09
N ASN A 141 6.98 5.12 -8.08
CA ASN A 141 5.89 6.05 -7.82
C ASN A 141 4.87 6.09 -8.94
N SER A 142 3.73 6.72 -8.68
CA SER A 142 2.65 6.97 -9.62
C SER A 142 2.17 8.42 -9.48
N ALA A 143 1.57 8.94 -10.55
CA ALA A 143 0.82 10.18 -10.55
C ALA A 143 -0.47 9.93 -11.33
N VAL A 144 -1.55 10.57 -10.91
CA VAL A 144 -2.81 10.57 -11.63
C VAL A 144 -3.01 11.97 -12.17
N ASP A 145 -3.34 12.09 -13.46
CA ASP A 145 -3.70 13.38 -14.04
C ASP A 145 -5.02 13.85 -13.42
N PRO A 146 -5.04 14.97 -12.69
CA PRO A 146 -6.27 15.49 -12.12
C PRO A 146 -7.28 15.95 -13.20
N PHE A 147 -6.86 16.08 -14.46
CA PHE A 147 -7.69 16.53 -15.56
C PHE A 147 -8.17 15.42 -16.50
N ASN A 148 -7.66 14.19 -16.33
CA ASN A 148 -7.96 13.04 -17.20
C ASN A 148 -7.80 13.33 -18.71
N ASN A 149 -6.76 14.05 -19.10
CA ASN A 149 -6.46 14.39 -20.51
C ASN A 149 -5.63 13.31 -21.23
#